data_AF-Q5HP10-F1
#
_entry.id   AF-Q5HP10-F1
#
_cell.length_a   1.000
_cell.length_b   1.000
_cell.length_c   1.000
_cell.angle_alpha   90.00
_cell.angle_beta   90.00
_cell.angle_gamma   90.00
#
_symmetry.space_group_name_H-M   'P 1'
#
loop_
_entity.id
_entity.type
_entity.pdbx_description
1 polymer ?
#
loop_
_entity_poly.entity_id
_entity_poly.type
_entity_poly.pdbx_seq_one_letter_code
_entity_poly.pdbx_strand_id
1 'polypeptide(L)'
;MKYNYSIIKYVGRIKHLIREHVFQFNIKAFTYIEALFALFVTTLILALLPTILKLTSFYLNTAQNNEDIQFEFFRRDLLKEKMTTQNNYEIENAYTIKLKKDKDVIRYIYKNRKIYKNINQKGNITLLNHVLSTRILKTNDNIVKLLITTGETNDEHKEILFI
;
A
#
# COMPACT_ATOMS: atom_id res chain seq x y z
N MET A 1 35.26 -73.85 0.60
CA MET A 1 36.13 -73.04 -0.29
C MET A 1 35.40 -72.31 -1.44
N LYS A 2 34.28 -72.83 -2.00
CA LYS A 2 33.52 -72.19 -3.11
C LYS A 2 32.91 -70.82 -2.82
N TYR A 3 32.54 -70.54 -1.56
CA TYR A 3 31.84 -69.29 -1.19
C TYR A 3 32.74 -68.05 -1.31
N ASN A 4 34.01 -68.17 -0.91
CA ASN A 4 34.99 -67.07 -1.01
C ASN A 4 35.29 -66.70 -2.47
N TYR A 5 35.33 -67.68 -3.37
CA TYR A 5 35.58 -67.41 -4.80
C TYR A 5 34.45 -66.60 -5.45
N SER A 6 33.20 -66.87 -5.09
CA SER A 6 32.05 -66.11 -5.61
C SER A 6 32.07 -64.67 -5.13
N ILE A 7 32.35 -64.44 -3.84
CA ILE A 7 32.44 -63.08 -3.28
C ILE A 7 33.55 -62.28 -3.96
N ILE A 8 34.74 -62.86 -4.14
CA ILE A 8 35.86 -62.21 -4.82
C ILE A 8 35.50 -61.86 -6.28
N LYS A 9 34.79 -62.76 -6.99
CA LYS A 9 34.32 -62.52 -8.36
C LYS A 9 33.34 -61.35 -8.44
N TYR A 10 32.37 -61.25 -7.53
CA TYR A 10 31.41 -60.16 -7.51
C TYR A 10 32.06 -58.82 -7.12
N VAL A 11 32.97 -58.82 -6.13
CA VAL A 11 33.71 -57.61 -5.74
C VAL A 11 34.58 -57.11 -6.90
N GLY A 12 35.24 -57.99 -7.63
CA GLY A 12 36.01 -57.63 -8.83
C GLY A 12 35.11 -57.04 -9.92
N ARG A 13 33.92 -57.61 -10.13
CA ARG A 13 32.95 -57.14 -11.13
C ARG A 13 32.37 -55.77 -10.76
N ILE A 14 32.06 -55.53 -9.48
CA ILE A 14 31.61 -54.23 -8.97
C ILE A 14 32.70 -53.18 -9.14
N LYS A 15 33.95 -53.48 -8.76
CA LYS A 15 35.08 -52.56 -8.98
C LYS A 15 35.29 -52.23 -10.46
N HIS A 16 35.13 -53.21 -11.34
CA HIS A 16 35.25 -52.99 -12.78
C HIS A 16 34.13 -52.09 -13.33
N LEU A 17 32.88 -52.32 -12.93
CA LEU A 17 31.73 -51.50 -13.33
C LEU A 17 31.85 -50.06 -12.82
N ILE A 18 32.30 -49.87 -11.58
CA ILE A 18 32.59 -48.52 -11.03
C ILE A 18 33.68 -47.85 -11.86
N ARG A 19 34.77 -48.56 -12.20
CA ARG A 19 35.86 -47.99 -12.99
C ARG A 19 35.42 -47.61 -14.41
N GLU A 20 34.61 -48.43 -15.07
CA GLU A 20 34.11 -48.11 -16.42
C GLU A 20 33.12 -46.96 -16.40
N HIS A 21 32.12 -46.98 -15.51
CA HIS A 21 31.05 -45.99 -15.55
C HIS A 21 31.43 -44.65 -14.90
N VAL A 22 32.33 -44.62 -13.91
CA VAL A 22 32.68 -43.38 -13.20
C VAL A 22 33.83 -42.63 -13.87
N PHE A 23 34.79 -43.33 -14.51
CA PHE A 23 35.97 -42.69 -15.11
C PHE A 23 35.91 -42.46 -16.63
N GLN A 24 34.96 -43.05 -17.36
CA GLN A 24 34.86 -42.83 -18.82
C GLN A 24 34.03 -41.60 -19.21
N PHE A 25 33.23 -41.04 -18.32
CA PHE A 25 32.47 -39.83 -18.60
C PHE A 25 33.29 -38.57 -18.29
N ASN A 26 34.25 -38.27 -19.17
CA ASN A 26 34.88 -36.94 -19.26
C ASN A 26 33.91 -35.95 -19.95
N ILE A 27 32.66 -35.90 -19.49
CA ILE A 27 31.69 -34.91 -19.95
C ILE A 27 31.94 -33.67 -19.09
N LYS A 28 32.09 -32.50 -19.72
CA LYS A 28 31.99 -31.19 -19.03
C LYS A 28 30.54 -31.00 -18.55
N ALA A 29 30.17 -31.73 -17.52
CA ALA A 29 28.88 -31.63 -16.86
C ALA A 29 29.10 -31.02 -15.47
N PHE A 30 28.06 -30.35 -14.97
CA PHE A 30 28.07 -29.85 -13.60
C PHE A 30 28.23 -31.02 -12.63
N THR A 31 29.07 -30.81 -11.63
CA THR A 31 29.15 -31.71 -10.48
C THR A 31 27.80 -31.75 -9.77
N TYR A 32 27.53 -32.84 -9.05
CA TYR A 32 26.30 -32.99 -8.29
C TYR A 32 26.07 -31.84 -7.29
N ILE A 33 27.14 -31.31 -6.69
CA ILE A 33 27.07 -30.17 -5.76
C ILE A 33 26.65 -28.90 -6.49
N GLU A 34 27.21 -28.63 -7.68
CA GLU A 34 26.82 -27.48 -8.51
C GLU A 34 25.36 -27.58 -8.96
N ALA A 35 24.89 -28.80 -9.30
CA ALA A 35 23.50 -29.04 -9.66
C ALA A 35 22.54 -28.79 -8.49
N LEU A 36 22.88 -29.29 -7.29
CA LEU A 36 22.10 -29.02 -6.07
C LEU A 36 22.08 -27.54 -5.70
N PHE A 37 23.21 -26.85 -5.86
CA PHE A 37 23.30 -25.42 -5.61
C PHE A 37 22.44 -24.61 -6.60
N ALA A 38 22.49 -24.95 -7.89
CA ALA A 38 21.63 -24.34 -8.90
C ALA A 38 20.14 -24.59 -8.62
N LEU A 39 19.78 -25.80 -8.19
CA LEU A 39 18.41 -26.14 -7.78
C LEU A 39 17.97 -25.33 -6.55
N PHE A 40 18.85 -25.15 -5.57
CA PHE A 40 18.57 -24.34 -4.38
C PHE A 40 18.32 -22.87 -4.74
N VAL A 41 19.19 -22.27 -5.57
CA VAL A 41 19.03 -20.86 -5.98
C VAL A 41 17.75 -20.67 -6.79
N THR A 42 17.46 -21.57 -7.73
CA THR A 42 16.25 -21.48 -8.56
C THR A 42 14.97 -21.63 -7.73
N THR A 43 14.91 -22.61 -6.84
CA THR A 43 13.76 -22.80 -5.94
C THR A 43 13.57 -21.62 -4.99
N LEU A 44 14.65 -21.01 -4.49
CA LEU A 44 14.58 -19.79 -3.69
C LEU A 44 13.96 -18.61 -4.48
N ILE A 45 14.41 -18.40 -5.72
CA ILE A 45 13.85 -17.34 -6.60
C ILE A 45 12.36 -17.58 -6.86
N LEU A 46 11.99 -18.82 -7.20
CA LEU A 46 10.59 -19.21 -7.44
C LEU A 46 9.71 -19.07 -6.19
N ALA A 47 10.25 -19.33 -5.00
CA ALA A 47 9.54 -19.18 -3.74
C ALA A 47 9.30 -17.70 -3.36
N LEU A 48 10.21 -16.80 -3.72
CA LEU A 48 10.10 -15.37 -3.41
C LEU A 48 9.20 -14.61 -4.41
N LEU A 49 9.06 -15.11 -5.63
CA LEU A 49 8.33 -14.47 -6.73
C LEU A 49 6.86 -14.11 -6.38
N PRO A 50 6.04 -15.02 -5.78
CA PRO A 50 4.66 -14.72 -5.41
C PRO A 50 4.56 -13.61 -4.36
N THR A 51 5.51 -13.57 -3.42
CA THR A 51 5.53 -12.58 -2.34
C THR A 51 5.83 -11.20 -2.89
N ILE A 52 6.79 -11.10 -3.82
CA ILE A 52 7.11 -9.83 -4.49
C ILE A 52 5.92 -9.31 -5.29
N LEU A 53 5.23 -10.18 -6.04
CA LEU A 53 4.03 -9.79 -6.80
C LEU A 53 2.85 -9.34 -5.91
N LYS A 54 2.67 -9.98 -4.74
CA LYS A 54 1.65 -9.55 -3.77
C LYS A 54 1.98 -8.20 -3.15
N LEU A 55 3.25 -7.94 -2.84
CA LEU A 55 3.68 -6.65 -2.30
C LEU A 55 3.47 -5.53 -3.33
N THR A 56 3.87 -5.73 -4.58
CA THR A 56 3.72 -4.69 -5.61
C THR A 56 2.25 -4.37 -5.89
N SER A 57 1.37 -5.37 -5.95
CA SER A 57 -0.08 -5.14 -6.11
C SER A 57 -0.70 -4.46 -4.89
N PHE A 58 -0.29 -4.82 -3.67
CA PHE A 58 -0.72 -4.13 -2.45
C PHE A 58 -0.30 -2.65 -2.43
N TYR A 59 0.95 -2.35 -2.78
CA TYR A 59 1.44 -0.97 -2.83
C TYR A 59 0.81 -0.17 -3.96
N LEU A 60 0.57 -0.80 -5.12
CA LEU A 60 -0.14 -0.15 -6.23
C LEU A 60 -1.57 0.22 -5.82
N ASN A 61 -2.31 -0.71 -5.21
CA ASN A 61 -3.66 -0.45 -4.71
C ASN A 61 -3.66 0.64 -3.63
N THR A 62 -2.72 0.57 -2.67
CA THR A 62 -2.59 1.61 -1.63
C THR A 62 -2.26 2.99 -2.22
N ALA A 63 -1.40 3.05 -3.25
CA ALA A 63 -1.07 4.29 -3.93
C ALA A 63 -2.22 4.81 -4.82
N GLN A 64 -3.05 3.91 -5.35
CA GLN A 64 -4.26 4.27 -6.10
C GLN A 64 -5.39 4.74 -5.17
N ASN A 65 -5.44 4.23 -3.94
CA ASN A 65 -6.30 4.69 -2.85
C ASN A 65 -5.80 6.05 -2.29
N ASN A 66 -5.57 7.02 -3.18
CA ASN A 66 -5.18 8.40 -2.88
C ASN A 66 -6.23 9.17 -2.06
N GLU A 67 -7.41 8.59 -1.85
CA GLU A 67 -8.48 9.20 -1.06
C GLU A 67 -8.05 9.38 0.40
N ASP A 68 -7.37 8.39 0.99
CA ASP A 68 -6.85 8.48 2.36
C ASP A 68 -5.81 9.59 2.51
N ILE A 69 -4.91 9.72 1.53
CA ILE A 69 -3.85 10.75 1.54
C ILE A 69 -4.46 12.14 1.35
N GLN A 70 -5.39 12.31 0.42
CA GLN A 70 -6.10 13.58 0.21
C GLN A 70 -6.91 13.97 1.44
N PHE A 71 -7.57 12.99 2.08
CA PHE A 71 -8.33 13.20 3.29
C PHE A 71 -7.44 13.62 4.46
N GLU A 72 -6.30 12.96 4.67
CA GLU A 72 -5.34 13.33 5.72
C GLU A 72 -4.75 14.74 5.49
N PHE A 73 -4.46 15.12 4.25
CA PHE A 73 -4.05 16.50 3.95
C PHE A 73 -5.15 17.52 4.25
N PHE A 74 -6.39 17.22 3.89
CA PHE A 74 -7.54 18.06 4.19
C PHE A 74 -7.75 18.21 5.70
N ARG A 75 -7.70 17.10 6.45
CA ARG A 75 -7.79 17.08 7.92
C ARG A 75 -6.69 17.93 8.55
N ARG A 76 -5.46 17.77 8.10
CA ARG A 76 -4.32 18.54 8.61
C ARG A 76 -4.46 20.04 8.35
N ASP A 77 -4.95 20.43 7.18
CA ASP A 77 -5.19 21.84 6.84
C ASP A 77 -6.28 22.45 7.76
N LEU A 78 -7.41 21.74 7.95
CA LEU A 78 -8.47 22.17 8.86
C LEU A 78 -8.00 22.33 10.31
N LEU A 79 -7.25 21.35 10.82
CA LEU A 79 -6.70 21.37 12.18
C LEU A 79 -5.70 22.52 12.36
N LYS A 80 -4.88 22.78 11.35
CA LYS A 80 -3.95 23.91 11.37
C LYS A 80 -4.69 25.23 11.49
N GLU A 81 -5.75 25.43 10.70
CA GLU A 81 -6.52 26.68 10.82
C GLU A 81 -7.20 26.78 12.19
N LYS A 82 -7.70 25.68 12.76
CA LYS A 82 -8.30 25.65 14.12
C LYS A 82 -7.35 26.15 15.20
N MET A 83 -6.11 25.67 15.16
CA MET A 83 -5.09 26.07 16.13
C MET A 83 -4.67 27.54 15.96
N THR A 84 -4.78 28.09 14.74
CA THR A 84 -4.29 29.44 14.44
C THR A 84 -5.37 30.51 14.65
N THR A 85 -6.63 30.20 14.34
CA THR A 85 -7.76 31.11 14.56
C THR A 85 -8.48 30.70 15.82
N GLN A 86 -8.35 31.47 16.91
CA GLN A 86 -9.17 31.29 18.10
C GLN A 86 -10.66 31.42 17.77
N ASN A 87 -11.30 30.29 17.45
CA ASN A 87 -12.74 30.00 17.51
C ASN A 87 -13.72 30.74 16.59
N ASN A 88 -13.29 31.44 15.53
CA ASN A 88 -14.24 32.12 14.62
C ASN A 88 -14.68 31.26 13.43
N TYR A 89 -15.22 30.08 13.71
CA TYR A 89 -15.91 29.25 12.72
C TYR A 89 -17.36 29.72 12.56
N GLU A 90 -17.71 30.14 11.35
CA GLU A 90 -19.06 30.55 11.00
C GLU A 90 -19.59 29.60 9.91
N ILE A 91 -20.74 28.97 10.17
CA ILE A 91 -21.44 28.19 9.15
C ILE A 91 -22.21 29.20 8.31
N GLU A 92 -21.71 29.50 7.10
CA GLU A 92 -22.35 30.44 6.18
C GLU A 92 -23.58 29.79 5.53
N ASN A 93 -23.51 28.48 5.23
CA ASN A 93 -24.58 27.68 4.64
C ASN A 93 -24.39 26.19 4.99
N ALA A 94 -25.37 25.33 4.66
CA ALA A 94 -25.29 23.88 4.87
C ALA A 94 -24.08 23.18 4.22
N TYR A 95 -23.44 23.84 3.25
CA TYR A 95 -22.30 23.31 2.47
C TYR A 95 -21.03 24.17 2.57
N THR A 96 -21.04 25.22 3.40
CA THR A 96 -19.93 26.19 3.45
C THR A 96 -19.54 26.50 4.88
N ILE A 97 -18.27 26.26 5.21
CA ILE A 97 -17.65 26.68 6.47
C ILE A 97 -16.76 27.90 6.18
N LYS A 98 -16.98 28.97 6.91
CA LYS A 98 -16.21 30.22 6.81
C LYS A 98 -15.37 30.41 8.07
N LEU A 99 -14.10 30.72 7.86
CA LEU A 99 -13.15 31.07 8.92
C LEU A 99 -12.67 32.49 8.66
N LYS A 100 -12.68 33.31 9.71
CA LYS A 100 -12.08 34.65 9.68
C LYS A 100 -10.73 34.59 10.39
N LYS A 101 -9.66 34.86 9.66
CA LYS A 101 -8.29 34.90 10.14
C LYS A 101 -7.75 36.31 9.96
N ASP A 102 -7.77 37.11 11.01
CA ASP A 102 -7.35 38.51 11.00
C ASP A 102 -7.97 39.31 9.83
N LYS A 103 -7.22 39.47 8.72
CA LYS A 103 -7.63 40.19 7.49
C LYS A 103 -8.12 39.26 6.37
N ASP A 104 -7.87 37.97 6.48
CA ASP A 104 -8.21 36.97 5.47
C ASP A 104 -9.47 36.20 5.85
N VAL A 105 -10.32 35.94 4.85
CA VAL A 105 -11.51 35.11 4.97
C VAL A 105 -11.30 33.84 4.17
N ILE A 106 -11.20 32.72 4.88
CA ILE A 106 -11.05 31.39 4.31
C ILE A 106 -12.43 30.74 4.25
N ARG A 107 -12.78 30.15 3.12
CA ARG A 107 -14.02 29.39 2.94
C ARG A 107 -13.72 27.99 2.46
N TYR A 108 -14.28 27.00 3.14
CA TYR A 108 -14.34 25.62 2.68
C TYR A 108 -15.73 25.38 2.10
N ILE A 109 -15.79 25.08 0.81
CA ILE A 109 -17.05 24.95 0.07
C ILE A 109 -17.13 23.53 -0.47
N TYR A 110 -18.25 22.87 -0.20
CA TYR A 110 -18.61 21.60 -0.82
C TYR A 110 -19.49 21.84 -2.04
N LYS A 111 -19.00 21.46 -3.23
CA LYS A 111 -19.74 21.59 -4.50
C LYS A 111 -19.17 20.62 -5.53
N ASN A 112 -20.02 20.06 -6.40
CA ASN A 112 -19.62 19.19 -7.51
C ASN A 112 -18.73 18.01 -7.08
N ARG A 113 -19.12 17.28 -6.04
CA ARG A 113 -18.39 16.11 -5.51
C ARG A 113 -16.95 16.39 -5.05
N LYS A 114 -16.65 17.64 -4.68
CA LYS A 114 -15.34 18.04 -4.15
C LYS A 114 -15.49 19.07 -3.03
N ILE A 115 -14.49 19.10 -2.17
CA ILE A 115 -14.28 20.18 -1.19
C ILE A 115 -13.11 21.01 -1.67
N TYR A 116 -13.34 22.32 -1.81
CA TYR A 116 -12.29 23.26 -2.16
C TYR A 116 -12.24 24.41 -1.16
N LYS A 117 -11.02 24.90 -0.94
CA LYS A 117 -10.69 26.07 -0.13
C LYS A 117 -10.57 27.28 -1.03
N ASN A 118 -11.11 28.39 -0.57
CA ASN A 118 -11.03 29.68 -1.21
C ASN A 118 -10.59 30.72 -0.17
N ILE A 119 -9.60 31.54 -0.51
CA ILE A 119 -9.07 32.59 0.37
C ILE A 119 -9.42 33.92 -0.26
N ASN A 120 -10.15 34.78 0.45
CA ASN A 120 -10.54 36.12 -0.02
C ASN A 120 -11.21 36.16 -1.40
N GLN A 121 -11.97 35.12 -1.76
CA GLN A 121 -12.62 35.00 -3.08
C GLN A 121 -11.65 34.93 -4.26
N LYS A 122 -10.35 34.72 -4.01
CA LYS A 122 -9.31 34.64 -5.03
C LYS A 122 -8.77 33.21 -5.13
N GLY A 123 -9.10 32.56 -6.25
CA GLY A 123 -8.63 31.21 -6.55
C GLY A 123 -9.35 30.10 -5.78
N ASN A 124 -9.28 28.88 -6.30
CA ASN A 124 -9.85 27.69 -5.67
C ASN A 124 -8.76 26.64 -5.53
N ILE A 125 -8.53 26.17 -4.31
CA ILE A 125 -7.60 25.08 -4.00
C ILE A 125 -8.44 23.86 -3.68
N THR A 126 -8.44 22.85 -4.55
CA THR A 126 -9.14 21.59 -4.28
C THR A 126 -8.41 20.83 -3.19
N LEU A 127 -9.12 20.42 -2.14
CA LEU A 127 -8.55 19.69 -1.00
C LEU A 127 -8.97 18.21 -0.99
N LEU A 128 -10.21 17.92 -1.40
CA LEU A 128 -10.74 16.57 -1.40
C LEU A 128 -11.60 16.36 -2.65
N ASN A 129 -11.32 15.28 -3.39
CA ASN A 129 -12.12 14.83 -4.52
C ASN A 129 -13.00 13.64 -4.12
N HIS A 130 -13.93 13.26 -5.00
CA HIS A 130 -14.85 12.12 -4.80
C HIS A 130 -15.62 12.15 -3.48
N VAL A 131 -16.04 13.35 -3.09
CA VAL A 131 -16.90 13.51 -1.91
C VAL A 131 -18.34 13.25 -2.35
N LEU A 132 -18.97 12.23 -1.78
CA LEU A 132 -20.34 11.82 -2.09
C LEU A 132 -21.35 12.68 -1.32
N SER A 133 -21.09 12.91 -0.03
CA SER A 133 -21.93 13.76 0.81
C SER A 133 -21.16 14.43 1.94
N THR A 134 -21.64 15.58 2.39
CA THR A 134 -21.13 16.27 3.58
C THR A 134 -22.29 16.74 4.43
N ARG A 135 -22.18 16.58 5.75
CA ARG A 135 -23.12 17.16 6.71
C ARG A 135 -22.37 17.94 7.78
N ILE A 136 -22.65 19.23 7.85
CA ILE A 136 -22.08 20.15 8.84
C ILE A 136 -23.10 20.29 9.97
N LEU A 137 -22.70 19.93 11.19
CA LEU A 137 -23.52 20.03 12.40
C LEU A 137 -22.82 20.95 13.39
N LYS A 138 -23.54 21.96 13.89
CA LYS A 138 -23.07 22.76 15.02
C LYS A 138 -23.34 21.99 16.30
N THR A 139 -22.30 21.74 17.09
CA THR A 139 -22.41 21.19 18.45
C THR A 139 -22.33 22.35 19.44
N ASN A 140 -22.82 22.16 20.67
CA ASN A 140 -22.63 23.14 21.74
C ASN A 140 -21.12 23.37 21.98
N ASP A 141 -20.75 24.60 22.34
CA ASP A 141 -19.37 25.05 22.63
C ASP A 141 -18.45 25.31 21.42
N ASN A 142 -18.95 25.97 20.36
CA ASN A 142 -18.17 26.37 19.18
C ASN A 142 -17.53 25.23 18.37
N ILE A 143 -17.90 23.98 18.66
CA ILE A 143 -17.41 22.79 17.96
C ILE A 143 -18.31 22.50 16.76
N VAL A 144 -17.73 22.45 15.57
CA VAL A 144 -18.39 22.04 14.33
C VAL A 144 -18.04 20.59 14.03
N LYS A 145 -19.07 19.74 14.00
CA LYS A 145 -18.95 18.35 13.59
C LYS A 145 -19.19 18.25 12.09
N LEU A 146 -18.16 17.83 11.35
CA LEU A 146 -18.21 17.63 9.92
C LEU A 146 -18.24 16.12 9.63
N LEU A 147 -19.34 15.64 9.08
CA LEU A 147 -19.51 14.29 8.59
C LEU A 147 -19.24 14.29 7.09
N ILE A 148 -18.26 13.51 6.64
CA ILE A 148 -17.90 13.40 5.23
C ILE A 148 -18.04 11.94 4.81
N THR A 149 -18.63 11.72 3.64
CA THR A 149 -18.61 10.42 2.96
C THR A 149 -17.84 10.58 1.67
N THR A 150 -16.68 9.94 1.59
CA THR A 150 -15.84 9.83 0.38
C THR A 150 -15.94 8.44 -0.21
N GLY A 151 -15.64 8.32 -1.50
CA GLY A 151 -15.55 7.02 -2.17
C GLY A 151 -16.28 6.97 -3.50
N GLU A 152 -16.14 5.82 -4.15
CA GLU A 152 -17.01 5.43 -5.25
C GLU A 152 -18.23 4.67 -4.72
N THR A 153 -19.25 4.50 -5.57
CA THR A 153 -20.59 4.00 -5.18
C THR A 153 -20.63 2.65 -4.45
N ASN A 154 -19.52 1.90 -4.40
CA ASN A 154 -19.39 0.60 -3.73
C ASN A 154 -18.37 0.58 -2.57
N ASP A 155 -17.68 1.69 -2.29
CA ASP A 155 -16.64 1.75 -1.24
C ASP A 155 -16.72 3.09 -0.48
N GLU A 156 -17.72 3.19 0.42
CA GLU A 156 -17.99 4.41 1.19
C GLU A 156 -17.13 4.50 2.45
N HIS A 157 -16.32 5.55 2.53
CA HIS A 157 -15.54 5.90 3.71
C HIS A 157 -16.23 7.03 4.47
N LYS A 158 -16.57 6.78 5.75
CA LYS A 158 -17.29 7.74 6.61
C LYS A 158 -16.36 8.28 7.68
N GLU A 159 -16.16 9.58 7.62
CA GLU A 159 -15.21 10.30 8.46
C GLU A 159 -15.93 11.37 9.28
N ILE A 160 -15.54 11.51 10.56
CA ILE A 160 -16.09 12.51 11.47
C ILE A 160 -14.96 13.40 11.96
N LEU A 161 -15.05 14.69 11.62
CA LEU A 161 -14.10 15.70 12.05
C LEU A 161 -14.76 16.64 13.07
N PHE A 162 -14.03 16.96 14.13
CA PHE A 162 -14.43 17.94 15.13
C PHE A 162 -13.52 19.17 15.03
N ILE A 163 -14.10 20.24 14.49
CA ILE A 163 -13.44 21.52 14.27
C ILE A 163 -13.86 22.49 15.36
#